data_AF-A8GLP4-F1
#
_entry.id   AF-A8GLP4-F1
#
_cell.length_a   1.000
_cell.length_b   1.000
_cell.length_c   1.000
_cell.angle_alpha   90.00
_cell.angle_beta   90.00
_cell.angle_gamma   90.00
#
_symmetry.space_group_name_H-M   'P 1'
#
loop_
_entity.id
_entity.type
_entity.pdbx_description
1 polymer ?
#
loop_
_entity_poly.entity_id
_entity_poly.type
_entity_poly.pdbx_seq_one_letter_code
_entity_poly.pdbx_strand_id
1 'polypeptide(L)'
;MALDHGILNLPLNKRGGKDIHTEIAEYRKQQRKEKAEAARVAKENYKANKAAALEAFYNVDSELLKAQSEKRGMKQREVLVVLKDMCNDKPLVALKVITDLFIAR
;
A
#
# COMPACT_ATOMS: atom_id res chain seq x y z
N MET A 1 16.58 3.13 -61.29
CA MET A 1 15.50 3.73 -60.49
C MET A 1 16.12 4.22 -59.20
N ALA A 2 16.27 5.52 -59.01
CA ALA A 2 16.82 6.08 -57.77
C ALA A 2 15.76 5.92 -56.69
N LEU A 3 16.00 5.04 -55.72
CA LEU A 3 15.18 4.98 -54.52
C LEU A 3 15.39 6.32 -53.81
N ASP A 4 14.35 7.16 -53.78
CA ASP A 4 14.37 8.44 -53.10
C ASP A 4 14.48 8.20 -51.60
N HIS A 5 15.73 8.11 -51.13
CA HIS A 5 16.07 7.95 -49.72
C HIS A 5 15.94 9.26 -48.93
N GLY A 6 15.47 10.36 -49.56
CA GLY A 6 15.40 11.69 -48.96
C GLY A 6 14.53 11.76 -47.70
N ILE A 7 13.42 11.03 -47.68
CA ILE A 7 12.52 10.96 -46.51
C ILE A 7 13.09 10.12 -45.37
N LEU A 8 13.93 9.12 -45.68
CA LEU A 8 14.51 8.20 -44.70
C LEU A 8 15.77 8.72 -44.00
N ASN A 9 16.34 9.85 -44.46
CA ASN A 9 17.50 10.51 -43.85
C ASN A 9 17.16 11.77 -43.03
N LEU A 10 15.90 12.20 -43.00
CA LEU A 10 15.48 13.31 -42.15
C LEU A 10 15.39 12.84 -40.68
N PRO A 11 15.77 13.64 -39.68
CA PRO A 11 15.46 13.29 -38.29
C PRO A 11 13.94 13.10 -38.15
N LEU A 12 13.50 12.13 -37.34
CA LEU A 12 12.08 11.75 -37.17
C LEU A 12 11.14 12.96 -37.01
N ASN A 13 11.61 14.00 -36.31
CA ASN A 13 10.91 15.28 -36.10
C ASN A 13 10.57 16.07 -37.38
N LYS A 14 11.22 15.80 -38.51
CA LYS A 14 10.99 16.48 -39.81
C LYS A 14 10.28 15.61 -40.84
N ARG A 15 9.92 14.35 -40.52
CA ARG A 15 9.24 13.41 -41.44
C ARG A 15 7.71 13.52 -41.45
N GLY A 16 7.13 14.62 -40.94
CA GLY A 16 5.68 14.82 -40.91
C GLY A 16 4.92 13.90 -39.93
N GLY A 17 5.62 13.09 -39.14
CA GLY A 17 5.04 12.34 -38.03
C GLY A 17 4.84 13.28 -36.84
N LYS A 18 3.61 13.81 -36.71
CA LYS A 18 3.16 14.59 -35.55
C LYS A 18 3.66 13.98 -34.23
N ASP A 19 4.43 14.75 -33.47
CA ASP A 19 4.30 14.92 -32.01
C ASP A 19 4.20 13.66 -31.13
N ILE A 20 4.68 12.49 -31.59
CA ILE A 20 4.72 11.24 -30.80
C ILE A 20 5.43 11.45 -29.46
N HIS A 21 6.45 12.30 -29.43
CA HIS A 21 7.16 12.64 -28.19
C HIS A 21 6.28 13.40 -27.18
N THR A 22 5.36 14.27 -27.63
CA THR A 22 4.47 14.99 -26.72
C THR A 22 3.35 14.09 -26.23
N GLU A 23 2.79 13.24 -27.10
CA GLU A 23 1.77 12.24 -26.71
C GLU A 23 2.33 11.25 -25.66
N ILE A 24 3.57 10.78 -25.85
CA ILE A 24 4.27 9.93 -24.85
C ILE A 24 4.48 10.68 -23.54
N ALA A 25 4.82 11.97 -23.59
CA ALA A 25 5.03 12.78 -22.40
C ALA A 25 3.72 13.00 -21.63
N GLU A 26 2.62 13.27 -22.33
CA GLU A 26 1.29 13.42 -21.74
C GLU A 26 0.80 12.10 -21.12
N TYR A 27 0.97 10.98 -21.82
CA TYR A 27 0.62 9.66 -21.30
C TYR A 27 1.42 9.30 -20.02
N ARG A 28 2.73 9.56 -20.01
CA ARG A 28 3.58 9.36 -18.82
C ARG A 28 3.17 10.29 -17.67
N LYS A 29 2.79 11.53 -17.97
CA LYS A 29 2.29 12.48 -16.96
C LYS A 29 0.99 11.99 -16.35
N GLN A 30 0.08 11.45 -17.16
CA GLN A 30 -1.18 10.87 -16.70
C GLN A 30 -0.95 9.64 -15.81
N GLN A 31 -0.10 8.69 -16.23
CA GLN A 31 0.25 7.54 -15.39
C GLN A 31 0.89 7.94 -14.05
N ARG A 32 1.73 8.99 -14.04
CA ARG A 32 2.33 9.49 -12.79
C ARG A 32 1.27 10.05 -11.84
N LYS A 33 0.28 10.78 -12.38
CA LYS A 33 -0.85 11.28 -11.58
C LYS A 33 -1.68 10.13 -11.01
N GLU A 34 -2.03 9.14 -11.83
CA GLU A 34 -2.80 7.97 -11.39
C GLU A 34 -2.06 7.18 -10.31
N LYS A 35 -0.74 6.96 -10.47
CA LYS A 35 0.09 6.33 -9.45
C LYS A 35 0.18 7.15 -8.16
N ALA A 36 0.26 8.47 -8.27
CA ALA A 36 0.29 9.36 -7.11
C ALA A 36 -1.04 9.35 -6.34
N GLU A 37 -2.17 9.37 -7.06
CA GLU A 37 -3.50 9.25 -6.46
C GLU A 37 -3.68 7.88 -5.79
N ALA A 38 -3.31 6.78 -6.45
CA ALA A 38 -3.36 5.45 -5.85
C ALA A 38 -2.49 5.34 -4.59
N ALA A 39 -1.29 5.93 -4.60
CA ALA A 39 -0.42 5.98 -3.43
C ALA A 39 -1.01 6.82 -2.29
N ARG A 40 -1.69 7.93 -2.61
CA ARG A 40 -2.40 8.76 -1.62
C ARG A 40 -3.53 7.98 -0.95
N VAL A 41 -4.39 7.35 -1.74
CA VAL A 41 -5.50 6.52 -1.24
C VAL A 41 -4.97 5.37 -0.38
N ALA A 42 -3.91 4.68 -0.83
CA ALA A 42 -3.29 3.62 -0.05
C ALA A 42 -2.75 4.11 1.31
N LYS A 43 -2.15 5.31 1.34
CA LYS A 43 -1.65 5.92 2.58
C LYS A 43 -2.78 6.33 3.53
N GLU A 44 -3.88 6.86 3.02
CA GLU A 44 -5.07 7.19 3.80
C GLU A 44 -5.72 5.94 4.38
N ASN A 45 -5.91 4.90 3.56
CA ASN A 45 -6.42 3.61 4.00
C ASN A 45 -5.51 2.99 5.08
N TYR A 46 -4.19 3.05 4.91
CA TYR A 46 -3.25 2.56 5.92
C TYR A 46 -3.40 3.32 7.25
N LYS A 47 -3.55 4.65 7.22
CA LYS A 47 -3.78 5.45 8.44
C LYS A 47 -5.10 5.09 9.12
N ALA A 48 -6.18 4.96 8.34
CA ALA A 48 -7.50 4.58 8.87
C ALA A 48 -7.46 3.18 9.51
N ASN A 49 -6.87 2.20 8.81
CA ASN A 49 -6.72 0.85 9.34
C ASN A 49 -5.84 0.79 10.59
N LYS A 50 -4.79 1.61 10.64
CA LYS A 50 -3.93 1.72 11.83
C LYS A 50 -4.69 2.29 13.02
N ALA A 51 -5.50 3.32 12.81
CA ALA A 51 -6.34 3.88 13.87
C ALA A 51 -7.33 2.83 14.39
N ALA A 52 -8.04 2.14 13.49
CA ALA A 52 -8.97 1.08 13.86
C ALA A 52 -8.29 -0.09 14.60
N ALA A 53 -7.09 -0.49 14.18
CA ALA A 53 -6.32 -1.53 14.86
C ALA A 53 -5.86 -1.10 16.27
N LEU A 54 -5.48 0.17 16.45
CA LEU A 54 -5.12 0.70 17.76
C LEU A 54 -6.32 0.81 18.70
N GLU A 55 -7.49 1.24 18.21
CA GLU A 55 -8.72 1.23 18.99
C GLU A 55 -9.10 -0.19 19.42
N ALA A 56 -9.03 -1.15 18.49
CA ALA A 56 -9.26 -2.56 18.79
C ALA A 56 -8.26 -3.09 19.83
N PHE A 57 -6.99 -2.66 19.77
CA PHE A 57 -5.96 -3.01 20.76
C PHE A 57 -6.29 -2.47 22.17
N TYR A 58 -6.81 -1.26 22.30
CA TYR A 58 -7.22 -0.72 23.60
C TYR A 58 -8.45 -1.43 24.19
N ASN A 59 -9.28 -2.01 23.33
CA ASN A 59 -10.46 -2.79 23.73
C ASN A 59 -10.16 -4.29 23.94
N VAL A 60 -8.90 -4.71 23.93
CA VAL A 60 -8.52 -6.11 24.19
C VAL A 60 -8.83 -6.50 25.63
N ASP A 61 -9.60 -7.58 25.80
CA ASP A 61 -9.92 -8.13 27.12
C ASP A 61 -8.67 -8.68 27.83
N SER A 62 -8.49 -8.26 29.08
CA SER A 62 -7.42 -8.68 29.96
C SER A 62 -7.42 -10.19 30.24
N GLU A 63 -8.59 -10.84 30.30
CA GLU A 63 -8.70 -12.28 30.58
C GLU A 63 -8.21 -13.12 29.40
N LEU A 64 -8.60 -12.73 28.19
CA LEU A 64 -8.14 -13.36 26.94
C LEU A 64 -6.65 -13.14 26.72
N LEU A 65 -6.12 -11.99 27.15
CA LEU A 65 -4.68 -11.73 27.13
C LEU A 65 -3.92 -12.70 28.05
N LYS A 66 -4.46 -13.02 29.24
CA LYS A 66 -3.86 -14.04 30.13
C LYS A 66 -3.85 -15.41 29.46
N ALA A 67 -4.99 -15.84 28.93
CA ALA A 67 -5.12 -17.13 28.26
C ALA A 67 -4.18 -17.27 27.05
N GLN A 68 -3.99 -16.20 26.27
CA GLN A 68 -3.04 -16.18 25.16
C GLN A 68 -1.58 -16.16 25.62
N SER A 69 -1.28 -15.44 26.71
CA SER A 69 0.07 -15.41 27.29
C SER A 69 0.50 -16.79 27.81
N GLU A 70 -0.42 -17.52 28.46
CA GLU A 70 -0.18 -18.88 28.97
C GLU A 70 -0.01 -19.89 27.84
N LYS A 71 -0.87 -19.84 26.81
CA LYS A 71 -0.76 -20.72 25.62
C LYS A 71 0.57 -20.55 24.88
N ARG A 72 1.12 -19.34 24.87
CA ARG A 72 2.39 -19.02 24.18
C ARG A 72 3.61 -19.11 25.09
N GLY A 73 3.42 -19.33 26.40
CA GLY A 73 4.50 -19.30 27.38
C GLY A 73 5.22 -17.94 27.47
N MET A 74 4.53 -16.85 27.13
CA MET A 74 5.10 -15.48 27.09
C MET A 74 4.53 -14.63 28.22
N LYS A 75 5.25 -13.55 28.58
CA LYS A 75 4.70 -12.57 29.52
C LYS A 75 3.61 -11.75 28.83
N GLN A 76 2.56 -11.38 29.56
CA GLN A 76 1.47 -10.53 29.05
C GLN A 76 1.97 -9.24 28.39
N ARG A 77 3.02 -8.63 28.96
CA ARG A 77 3.66 -7.44 28.40
C ARG A 77 4.30 -7.70 27.03
N GLU A 78 4.88 -8.86 26.81
CA GLU A 78 5.49 -9.23 25.51
C GLU A 78 4.42 -9.44 24.46
N VAL A 79 3.31 -10.08 24.82
CA VAL A 79 2.15 -10.26 23.93
C VAL A 79 1.57 -8.90 23.50
N LEU A 80 1.48 -7.94 24.43
CA LEU A 80 1.04 -6.57 24.13
C LEU A 80 2.02 -5.83 23.19
N VAL A 81 3.32 -5.98 23.39
CA VAL A 81 4.34 -5.38 22.50
C VAL A 81 4.20 -5.95 21.09
N VAL A 82 4.10 -7.27 20.95
CA VAL A 82 3.92 -7.94 19.65
C VAL A 82 2.64 -7.48 18.96
N LEU A 83 1.54 -7.36 19.69
CA LEU A 83 0.28 -6.83 19.15
C LEU A 83 0.41 -5.37 18.68
N LYS A 84 1.10 -4.53 19.45
CA LYS A 84 1.35 -3.13 19.11
C LYS A 84 2.24 -2.99 17.88
N ASP A 85 3.29 -3.80 17.78
CA ASP A 85 4.19 -3.83 16.63
C ASP A 85 3.45 -4.33 15.38
N MET A 86 2.61 -5.34 15.53
CA MET A 86 1.77 -5.84 14.45
C MET A 86 0.77 -4.79 13.93
N CYS A 87 0.21 -3.95 14.83
CA CYS A 87 -0.63 -2.80 14.43
C CYS A 87 0.15 -1.75 13.63
N ASN A 88 1.46 -1.60 13.89
CA ASN A 88 2.32 -0.69 13.14
C ASN A 88 2.74 -1.28 11.78
N ASP A 89 3.14 -2.54 11.72
CA ASP A 89 3.67 -3.13 10.49
C ASP A 89 2.56 -3.53 9.51
N LYS A 90 1.49 -4.16 10.00
CA LYS A 90 0.42 -4.74 9.16
C LYS A 90 -0.95 -4.54 9.82
N PRO A 91 -1.54 -3.33 9.73
CA PRO A 91 -2.75 -2.98 10.46
C PRO A 91 -3.97 -3.85 10.09
N LEU A 92 -4.10 -4.28 8.83
CA LEU A 92 -5.21 -5.17 8.41
C LEU A 92 -5.12 -6.56 9.05
N VAL A 93 -3.91 -7.12 9.14
CA VAL A 93 -3.70 -8.43 9.76
C VAL A 93 -3.88 -8.31 11.27
N ALA A 94 -3.37 -7.24 11.86
CA ALA A 94 -3.54 -6.95 13.28
C ALA A 94 -5.02 -6.86 13.65
N LEU A 95 -5.82 -6.10 12.88
CA LEU A 95 -7.25 -5.96 13.11
C LEU A 95 -7.95 -7.31 13.05
N LYS A 96 -7.68 -8.12 12.02
CA LYS A 96 -8.23 -9.48 11.91
C LYS A 96 -7.87 -10.36 13.11
N VAL A 97 -6.60 -10.39 13.51
CA VAL A 97 -6.13 -11.18 14.65
C VAL A 97 -6.76 -10.70 15.95
N ILE A 98 -6.93 -9.38 16.13
CA ILE A 98 -7.58 -8.82 17.31
C ILE A 98 -9.05 -9.22 17.34
N THR A 99 -9.76 -9.12 16.22
CA THR A 99 -11.17 -9.53 16.13
C THR A 99 -11.33 -11.03 16.39
N ASP A 100 -10.54 -11.87 15.73
CA ASP A 100 -10.65 -13.33 15.82
C ASP A 100 -10.25 -13.89 17.20
N LEU A 101 -9.28 -13.27 17.89
CA LEU A 101 -8.74 -13.80 19.15
C LEU A 101 -9.28 -13.10 20.40
N PHE A 102 -9.73 -11.84 20.30
CA PHE A 102 -10.04 -11.01 21.46
C PHE A 102 -11.46 -10.41 21.46
N ILE A 103 -12.17 -10.40 20.33
CA ILE A 103 -13.55 -9.87 20.24
C ILE A 103 -14.56 -10.99 19.96
N ALA A 104 -14.17 -12.04 19.23
CA ALA A 104 -15.02 -13.17 18.92
C ALA A 104 -15.08 -14.20 20.07
N ARG A 105 -15.95 -13.93 21.04
CA ARG A 105 -16.68 -15.00 21.75
C ARG A 105 -18.09 -14.56 22.13
#